data_AF-A0A413CT79-F1
#
_entry.id   AF-A0A413CT79-F1
#
_cell.length_a   1.000
_cell.length_b   1.000
_cell.length_c   1.000
_cell.angle_alpha   90.00
_cell.angle_beta   90.00
_cell.angle_gamma   90.00
#
_symmetry.space_group_name_H-M   'P 1'
#
loop_
_entity.id
_entity.type
_entity.pdbx_description
1 polymer ?
#
loop_
_entity_poly.entity_id
_entity_poly.type
_entity_poly.pdbx_seq_one_letter_code
_entity_poly.pdbx_strand_id
1 'polypeptide(L)'
;MFVRKRTSKKAKKGYTWTVYIDYEDSYGVKQRYTKGGFQEKSEALNHGIEKQQELKQGIEIKLKDKTFSEVYLEYMDVEGKFKYTHNTMITYDSIYVNHIKDGIGNAKMRNLSYKALQEYFNGICDEGMGTTTGIKRIFCVTFKYALRVGYINSNPMLMVTVRGKKSERKQDDIITFEQLEEMVKILCTVDEKKRNYVPFTHYSFCIFLYLSYFLGTRKAETLAITKQDVDFENNTISINKQLVYHGFKKEEYYCTDKMKTKSSRAILPMCDKLKEILQKWYKKNPYDLLCCDEYGDYIVPTDCCRLCKESAKKIGIDFHPHSLRHTYISNLVLSGVDVKTVSELARHSNTSTTLDIYAQTTFEKKQEAINCTFNAYLDTKSNKKVTNLKNDILN
;
A
#
# COMPACT_ATOMS: atom_id res chain seq x y z
N MET A 1 -16.65 -17.26 47.68
CA MET A 1 -15.65 -17.42 48.76
C MET A 1 -16.34 -18.01 49.97
N PHE A 2 -15.72 -18.98 50.65
CA PHE A 2 -16.20 -19.50 51.94
C PHE A 2 -15.03 -19.95 52.82
N VAL A 3 -15.27 -20.04 54.14
CA VAL A 3 -14.26 -20.46 55.13
C VAL A 3 -14.75 -21.73 55.83
N ARG A 4 -13.85 -22.71 56.01
CA ARG A 4 -14.15 -23.98 56.69
C ARG A 4 -13.21 -24.23 57.87
N LYS A 5 -13.76 -24.75 58.96
CA LYS A 5 -13.02 -25.23 60.12
C LYS A 5 -12.40 -26.61 59.79
N ARG A 6 -11.11 -26.79 60.08
CA ARG A 6 -10.35 -28.03 59.85
C ARG A 6 -9.66 -28.45 61.14
N THR A 7 -9.71 -29.74 61.47
CA THR A 7 -9.00 -30.31 62.63
C THR A 7 -7.50 -30.28 62.37
N SER A 8 -6.71 -29.81 63.34
CA SER A 8 -5.26 -29.72 63.22
C SER A 8 -4.58 -30.16 64.51
N LYS A 9 -3.78 -31.23 64.43
CA LYS A 9 -3.02 -31.77 65.57
C LYS A 9 -1.91 -30.84 66.07
N LYS A 10 -1.52 -29.84 65.26
CA LYS A 10 -0.44 -28.89 65.57
C LYS A 10 -0.92 -27.52 66.07
N ALA A 11 -2.23 -27.27 66.06
CA ALA A 11 -2.80 -25.98 66.44
C ALA A 11 -3.19 -25.95 67.93
N LYS A 12 -2.92 -24.85 68.63
CA LYS A 12 -3.21 -24.70 70.07
C LYS A 12 -4.66 -24.98 70.47
N LYS A 13 -5.63 -24.73 69.57
CA LYS A 13 -7.07 -24.95 69.79
C LYS A 13 -7.59 -26.27 69.18
N GLY A 14 -6.71 -27.12 68.63
CA GLY A 14 -7.08 -28.38 67.96
C GLY A 14 -7.72 -28.22 66.56
N TYR A 15 -7.91 -26.99 66.10
CA TYR A 15 -8.46 -26.67 64.78
C TYR A 15 -7.85 -25.40 64.20
N THR A 16 -7.93 -25.26 62.89
CA THR A 16 -7.58 -24.05 62.11
C THR A 16 -8.70 -23.71 61.14
N TRP A 17 -8.74 -22.47 60.68
CA TRP A 17 -9.61 -22.03 59.60
C TRP A 17 -8.87 -22.03 58.26
N THR A 18 -9.58 -22.43 57.21
CA THR A 18 -9.09 -22.44 55.82
C THR A 18 -10.07 -21.66 54.96
N VAL A 19 -9.56 -20.72 54.17
CA VAL A 19 -10.32 -19.96 53.19
C VAL A 19 -10.22 -20.60 51.81
N TYR A 20 -11.35 -20.65 51.11
CA TYR A 20 -11.49 -21.12 49.74
C TYR A 20 -12.07 -20.01 48.86
N ILE A 21 -11.40 -19.70 47.76
CA ILE A 21 -11.83 -18.71 46.78
C ILE A 21 -11.85 -19.38 45.41
N ASP A 22 -13.06 -19.54 44.87
CA ASP A 22 -13.27 -19.93 43.48
C ASP A 22 -13.18 -18.68 42.61
N TYR A 23 -12.37 -18.75 41.55
CA TYR A 23 -12.23 -17.68 40.56
C TYR A 23 -12.06 -18.28 39.16
N GLU A 24 -12.36 -17.49 38.15
CA GLU A 24 -12.17 -17.85 36.75
C GLU A 24 -10.89 -17.15 36.28
N ASP A 25 -9.98 -17.89 35.64
CA ASP A 25 -8.78 -17.29 35.06
C ASP A 25 -9.09 -16.55 33.75
N SER A 26 -8.07 -15.94 33.14
CA SER A 26 -8.20 -15.17 31.90
C SER A 26 -8.69 -15.97 30.69
N TYR A 27 -8.77 -17.30 30.80
CA TYR A 27 -9.18 -18.22 29.73
C TYR A 27 -10.53 -18.88 30.00
N GLY A 28 -11.23 -18.47 31.06
CA GLY A 28 -12.51 -19.05 31.43
C GLY A 28 -12.41 -20.34 32.25
N VAL A 29 -11.20 -20.71 32.70
CA VAL A 29 -11.00 -21.95 33.47
C VAL A 29 -11.22 -21.68 34.95
N LYS A 30 -12.08 -22.47 35.58
CA LYS A 30 -12.39 -22.36 37.01
C LYS A 30 -11.21 -22.88 37.85
N GLN A 31 -10.63 -22.00 38.65
CA GLN A 31 -9.52 -22.26 39.55
C GLN A 31 -9.93 -22.01 41.01
N ARG A 32 -9.24 -22.65 41.96
CA ARG A 32 -9.53 -22.53 43.40
C ARG A 32 -8.27 -22.18 44.19
N TYR A 33 -8.27 -20.99 44.78
CA TYR A 33 -7.27 -20.60 45.77
C TYR A 33 -7.66 -21.14 47.15
N THR A 34 -6.68 -21.74 47.85
CA THR A 34 -6.86 -22.26 49.21
C THR A 34 -5.70 -21.82 50.09
N LYS A 35 -6.01 -21.22 51.25
CA LYS A 35 -5.01 -20.94 52.30
C LYS A 35 -5.57 -21.28 53.67
N GLY A 36 -4.80 -22.00 54.48
CA GLY A 36 -5.20 -22.41 55.82
C GLY A 36 -4.15 -22.07 56.87
N GLY A 37 -4.49 -22.31 58.14
CA GLY A 37 -3.60 -22.06 59.27
C GLY A 37 -4.03 -20.88 60.15
N PHE A 38 -5.15 -20.23 59.84
CA PHE A 38 -5.69 -19.14 60.64
C PHE A 38 -6.26 -19.65 61.97
N GLN A 39 -6.01 -18.93 63.06
CA GLN A 39 -6.50 -19.31 64.38
C GLN A 39 -7.94 -18.87 64.58
N GLU A 40 -8.32 -17.73 63.99
CA GLU A 40 -9.66 -17.17 64.05
C GLU A 40 -10.38 -17.18 62.70
N LYS A 41 -11.72 -17.20 62.76
CA LYS A 41 -12.57 -17.15 61.57
C LYS A 41 -12.48 -15.79 60.88
N SER A 42 -12.37 -14.73 61.67
CA SER A 42 -12.20 -13.32 61.25
C SER A 42 -10.95 -13.14 60.39
N GLU A 43 -9.80 -13.65 60.84
CA GLU A 43 -8.53 -13.58 60.10
C GLU A 43 -8.62 -14.26 58.74
N ALA A 44 -9.21 -15.46 58.68
CA ALA A 44 -9.40 -16.19 57.44
C ALA A 44 -10.37 -15.48 56.48
N LEU A 45 -11.37 -14.78 57.01
CA LEU A 45 -12.31 -13.96 56.24
C LEU A 45 -11.62 -12.73 55.66
N ASN A 46 -10.85 -11.99 56.47
CA ASN A 46 -10.14 -10.79 56.03
C ASN A 46 -9.09 -11.11 54.95
N HIS A 47 -8.27 -12.16 55.16
CA HIS A 47 -7.35 -12.66 54.11
C HIS A 47 -8.11 -13.04 52.84
N GLY A 48 -9.30 -13.64 52.99
CA GLY A 48 -10.17 -13.99 51.88
C GLY A 48 -10.62 -12.78 51.06
N ILE A 49 -11.07 -11.72 51.74
CA ILE A 49 -11.53 -10.47 51.12
C ILE A 49 -10.38 -9.77 50.40
N GLU A 50 -9.24 -9.61 51.06
CA GLU A 50 -8.02 -9.03 50.47
C GLU A 50 -7.58 -9.84 49.24
N LYS A 51 -7.51 -11.16 49.36
CA LYS A 51 -7.08 -12.01 48.25
C LYS A 51 -8.07 -12.03 47.10
N GLN A 52 -9.37 -11.89 47.38
CA GLN A 52 -10.38 -11.76 46.34
C GLN A 52 -10.26 -10.44 45.58
N GLN A 53 -9.94 -9.34 46.28
CA GLN A 53 -9.63 -8.07 45.64
C GLN A 53 -8.32 -8.16 44.84
N GLU A 54 -7.27 -8.76 45.37
CA GLU A 54 -6.01 -9.02 44.63
C GLU A 54 -6.21 -9.94 43.43
N LEU A 55 -7.13 -10.91 43.47
CA LEU A 55 -7.40 -11.79 42.33
C LEU A 55 -8.19 -11.03 41.25
N LYS A 56 -9.17 -10.20 41.64
CA LYS A 56 -9.88 -9.32 40.69
C LYS A 56 -8.94 -8.28 40.09
N GLN A 57 -8.16 -7.59 40.91
CA GLN A 57 -7.16 -6.62 40.47
C GLN A 57 -6.01 -7.28 39.74
N GLY A 58 -5.56 -8.48 40.13
CA GLY A 58 -4.43 -9.19 39.53
C GLY A 58 -4.77 -9.77 38.15
N ILE A 59 -6.02 -10.18 37.92
CA ILE A 59 -6.53 -10.51 36.58
C ILE A 59 -6.63 -9.24 35.73
N GLU A 60 -7.09 -8.12 36.30
CA GLU A 60 -7.06 -6.83 35.61
C GLU A 60 -5.63 -6.32 35.34
N ILE A 61 -4.69 -6.49 36.26
CA ILE A 61 -3.32 -5.93 36.20
C ILE A 61 -2.43 -6.77 35.30
N LYS A 62 -2.58 -8.11 35.27
CA LYS A 62 -1.87 -8.98 34.31
C LYS A 62 -2.32 -8.76 32.86
N LEU A 63 -3.53 -8.24 32.64
CA LEU A 63 -4.02 -7.85 31.32
C LEU A 63 -3.60 -6.42 30.90
N LYS A 64 -2.93 -5.62 31.77
CA LYS A 64 -2.84 -4.16 31.61
C LYS A 64 -1.44 -3.54 31.49
N ASP A 65 -0.34 -4.30 31.51
CA ASP A 65 1.02 -3.71 31.53
C ASP A 65 1.90 -4.05 30.32
N LYS A 66 1.28 -4.20 29.14
CA LYS A 66 2.01 -4.41 27.88
C LYS A 66 2.64 -3.12 27.36
N THR A 67 3.80 -3.26 26.74
CA THR A 67 4.47 -2.26 25.93
C THR A 67 3.79 -2.11 24.58
N PHE A 68 4.04 -0.99 23.89
CA PHE A 68 3.54 -0.79 22.53
C PHE A 68 4.01 -1.89 21.58
N SER A 69 5.29 -2.27 21.66
CA SER A 69 5.89 -3.32 20.83
C SER A 69 5.20 -4.67 21.02
N GLU A 70 4.92 -5.08 22.26
CA GLU A 70 4.20 -6.33 22.53
C GLU A 70 2.80 -6.32 21.92
N VAL A 71 2.06 -5.22 22.07
CA VAL A 71 0.71 -5.10 21.51
C VAL A 71 0.73 -5.04 19.98
N TYR A 72 1.72 -4.39 19.38
CA TYR A 72 1.87 -4.33 17.93
C TYR A 72 2.20 -5.70 17.32
N LEU A 73 3.15 -6.43 17.91
CA LEU A 73 3.51 -7.77 17.45
C LEU A 73 2.32 -8.73 17.57
N GLU A 74 1.58 -8.66 18.68
CA GLU A 74 0.34 -9.41 18.86
C GLU A 74 -0.71 -9.05 17.81
N TYR A 75 -0.93 -7.76 17.54
CA TYR A 75 -1.83 -7.32 16.47
C TYR A 75 -1.43 -7.89 15.10
N MET A 76 -0.13 -7.88 14.79
CA MET A 76 0.36 -8.38 13.51
C MET A 76 0.19 -9.90 13.37
N ASP A 77 0.37 -10.65 14.45
CA ASP A 77 0.12 -12.10 14.46
C ASP A 77 -1.36 -12.46 14.43
N VAL A 78 -2.21 -11.77 15.19
CA VAL A 78 -3.64 -12.12 15.30
C VAL A 78 -4.45 -11.64 14.10
N GLU A 79 -4.27 -10.38 13.69
CA GLU A 79 -5.07 -9.77 12.63
C GLU A 79 -4.25 -9.40 11.39
N GLY A 80 -3.04 -8.89 11.58
CA GLY A 80 -2.22 -8.32 10.51
C GLY A 80 -1.95 -9.31 9.39
N LYS A 81 -1.55 -10.55 9.73
CA LYS A 81 -1.20 -11.60 8.75
C LYS A 81 -2.35 -12.02 7.84
N PHE A 82 -3.60 -11.89 8.29
CA PHE A 82 -4.79 -12.23 7.50
C PHE A 82 -5.37 -11.02 6.77
N LYS A 83 -5.08 -9.82 7.25
CA LYS A 83 -5.64 -8.57 6.74
C LYS A 83 -4.80 -7.96 5.63
N TYR A 84 -3.47 -8.07 5.71
CA TYR A 84 -2.55 -7.32 4.86
C TYR A 84 -1.87 -8.17 3.81
N THR A 85 -1.61 -7.56 2.66
CA THR A 85 -0.71 -8.16 1.66
C THR A 85 0.71 -8.18 2.18
N HIS A 86 1.53 -9.10 1.66
CA HIS A 86 2.92 -9.26 2.07
C HIS A 86 3.75 -7.97 2.00
N ASN A 87 3.65 -7.19 0.91
CA ASN A 87 4.36 -5.89 0.81
C ASN A 87 3.91 -4.87 1.86
N THR A 88 2.64 -4.90 2.24
CA THR A 88 2.13 -4.03 3.32
C THR A 88 2.74 -4.45 4.66
N MET A 89 2.87 -5.75 4.91
CA MET A 89 3.54 -6.28 6.10
C MET A 89 5.02 -5.91 6.14
N ILE A 90 5.76 -6.09 5.04
CA ILE A 90 7.17 -5.65 4.95
C ILE A 90 7.29 -4.15 5.25
N THR A 91 6.40 -3.33 4.67
CA THR A 91 6.42 -1.87 4.89
C THR A 91 6.19 -1.55 6.37
N TYR A 92 5.23 -2.23 7.01
CA TYR A 92 4.92 -2.03 8.42
C TYR A 92 6.06 -2.49 9.32
N ASP A 93 6.66 -3.65 9.03
CA ASP A 93 7.80 -4.18 9.76
C ASP A 93 9.03 -3.27 9.63
N SER A 94 9.34 -2.79 8.43
CA SER A 94 10.43 -1.84 8.20
C SER A 94 10.23 -0.54 8.99
N ILE A 95 9.03 0.04 8.96
CA ILE A 95 8.74 1.26 9.74
C ILE A 95 8.84 0.98 11.24
N TYR A 96 8.32 -0.16 11.69
CA TYR A 96 8.39 -0.56 13.08
C TYR A 96 9.84 -0.72 13.55
N VAL A 97 10.66 -1.50 12.85
CA VAL A 97 12.06 -1.74 13.20
C VAL A 97 12.85 -0.43 13.20
N ASN A 98 12.67 0.42 12.19
CA ASN A 98 13.49 1.61 12.02
C ASN A 98 13.10 2.80 12.92
N HIS A 99 11.83 2.91 13.32
CA HIS A 99 11.34 4.13 13.98
C HIS A 99 10.61 3.93 15.31
N ILE A 100 10.20 2.70 15.64
CA ILE A 100 9.30 2.44 16.76
C ILE A 100 9.92 1.45 17.75
N LYS A 101 10.45 0.33 17.25
CA LYS A 101 10.96 -0.80 18.04
C LYS A 101 11.93 -0.33 19.12
N ASP A 102 12.90 0.48 18.70
CA ASP A 102 13.87 1.09 19.60
C ASP A 102 13.33 2.47 20.03
N GLY A 103 13.13 2.66 21.34
CA GLY A 103 12.57 3.88 21.91
C GLY A 103 11.11 3.74 22.34
N ILE A 104 10.18 4.44 21.67
CA ILE A 104 8.78 4.54 22.10
C ILE A 104 8.04 3.21 22.10
N GLY A 105 8.49 2.22 21.33
CA GLY A 105 7.97 0.85 21.32
C GLY A 105 8.08 0.16 22.69
N ASN A 106 9.11 0.50 23.46
CA ASN A 106 9.33 -0.03 24.82
C ASN A 106 8.47 0.67 25.88
N ALA A 107 7.77 1.76 25.51
CA ALA A 107 6.88 2.43 26.42
C ALA A 107 5.63 1.58 26.69
N LYS A 108 5.21 1.54 27.95
CA LYS A 108 3.96 0.91 28.37
C LYS A 108 2.76 1.64 27.76
N MET A 109 1.77 0.90 27.28
CA MET A 109 0.57 1.48 26.64
C MET A 109 -0.14 2.51 27.52
N ARG A 110 -0.17 2.27 28.84
CA ARG A 110 -0.75 3.20 29.83
C ARG A 110 -0.05 4.56 29.92
N ASN A 111 1.24 4.62 29.56
CA ASN A 111 2.04 5.85 29.63
C ASN A 111 1.95 6.68 28.34
N LEU A 112 1.38 6.10 27.27
CA LEU A 112 1.23 6.75 25.97
C LEU A 112 -0.03 7.60 25.93
N SER A 113 -0.04 8.67 26.73
CA SER A 113 -1.10 9.68 26.71
C SER A 113 -1.10 10.48 25.41
N TYR A 114 -2.20 11.21 25.14
CA TYR A 114 -2.26 12.14 24.00
C TYR A 114 -1.08 13.12 23.98
N LYS A 115 -0.72 13.70 25.14
CA LYS A 115 0.40 14.64 25.25
C LYS A 115 1.73 13.98 24.84
N ALA A 116 2.03 12.80 25.40
CA ALA A 116 3.25 12.06 25.09
C ALA A 116 3.34 11.68 23.60
N LEU A 117 2.22 11.26 23.00
CA LEU A 117 2.17 10.93 21.58
C LEU A 117 2.35 12.17 20.71
N GLN A 118 1.71 13.29 21.04
CA GLN A 118 1.87 14.52 20.27
C GLN A 118 3.30 15.07 20.37
N GLU A 119 3.95 14.97 21.54
CA GLU A 119 5.37 15.30 21.72
C GLU A 119 6.26 14.40 20.87
N TYR A 120 6.01 13.09 20.84
CA TYR A 120 6.72 12.17 19.96
C TYR A 120 6.58 12.53 18.47
N PHE A 121 5.34 12.75 18.00
CA PHE A 121 5.09 13.14 16.60
C PHE A 121 5.66 14.52 16.24
N ASN A 122 5.74 15.44 17.20
CA ASN A 122 6.44 16.71 17.02
C ASN A 122 7.96 16.50 16.92
N GLY A 123 8.53 15.58 17.71
CA GLY A 123 9.97 15.28 17.69
C GLY A 123 10.46 14.64 16.39
N ILE A 124 9.58 13.96 15.64
CA ILE A 124 9.89 13.37 14.34
C ILE A 124 9.41 14.23 13.16
N CYS A 125 9.10 15.51 13.36
CA CYS A 125 8.55 16.34 12.29
C CYS A 125 9.56 16.68 11.17
N ASP A 126 10.85 16.51 11.43
CA ASP A 126 11.92 16.65 10.42
C ASP A 126 11.97 15.46 9.45
N GLU A 127 11.35 14.33 9.81
CA GLU A 127 11.20 13.17 8.93
C GLU A 127 10.30 13.49 7.74
N GLY A 128 10.44 12.69 6.68
CA GLY A 128 9.57 12.79 5.51
C GLY A 128 8.09 12.61 5.91
N MET A 129 7.20 13.40 5.29
CA MET A 129 5.75 13.29 5.54
C MET A 129 5.22 11.86 5.33
N GLY A 130 5.77 11.14 4.34
CA GLY A 130 5.42 9.73 4.07
C GLY A 130 5.76 8.81 5.25
N THR A 131 6.98 8.91 5.78
CA THR A 131 7.47 8.16 6.93
C THR A 131 6.62 8.44 8.17
N THR A 132 6.40 9.72 8.47
CA THR A 132 5.65 10.14 9.66
C THR A 132 4.18 9.68 9.60
N THR A 133 3.57 9.72 8.41
CA THR A 133 2.22 9.17 8.18
C THR A 133 2.20 7.65 8.33
N GLY A 134 3.25 6.96 7.88
CA GLY A 134 3.44 5.52 8.05
C GLY A 134 3.51 5.12 9.53
N ILE A 135 4.33 5.83 10.32
CA ILE A 135 4.42 5.67 11.78
C ILE A 135 3.04 5.87 12.42
N LYS A 136 2.33 6.96 12.07
CA LYS A 136 0.96 7.21 12.56
C LYS A 136 0.02 6.05 12.28
N ARG A 137 0.09 5.43 11.10
CA ARG A 137 -0.76 4.29 10.75
C ARG A 137 -0.51 3.10 11.67
N ILE A 138 0.76 2.79 11.97
CA ILE A 138 1.12 1.72 12.91
C ILE A 138 0.53 2.00 14.30
N PHE A 139 0.73 3.20 14.82
CA PHE A 139 0.11 3.61 16.09
C PHE A 139 -1.42 3.47 16.05
N CYS A 140 -2.08 3.98 15.02
CA CYS A 140 -3.54 3.90 14.90
C CYS A 140 -4.05 2.44 14.90
N VAL A 141 -3.39 1.51 14.23
CA VAL A 141 -3.83 0.11 14.19
C VAL A 141 -3.55 -0.60 15.52
N THR A 142 -2.39 -0.35 16.14
CA THR A 142 -2.04 -0.91 17.45
C THR A 142 -2.99 -0.43 18.54
N PHE A 143 -3.27 0.87 18.62
CA PHE A 143 -4.19 1.42 19.63
C PHE A 143 -5.65 0.98 19.40
N LYS A 144 -6.08 0.80 18.14
CA LYS A 144 -7.40 0.21 17.85
C LYS A 144 -7.49 -1.25 18.26
N TYR A 145 -6.42 -2.01 18.08
CA TYR A 145 -6.35 -3.39 18.57
C TYR A 145 -6.38 -3.43 20.10
N ALA A 146 -5.51 -2.64 20.75
CA ALA A 146 -5.45 -2.51 22.20
C ALA A 146 -6.81 -2.18 22.84
N LEU A 147 -7.58 -1.29 22.21
CA LEU A 147 -8.92 -0.94 22.67
C LEU A 147 -9.91 -2.12 22.54
N ARG A 148 -9.87 -2.86 21.42
CA ARG A 148 -10.78 -4.00 21.19
C ARG A 148 -10.53 -5.16 22.15
N VAL A 149 -9.28 -5.44 22.48
CA VAL A 149 -8.91 -6.51 23.41
C VAL A 149 -8.91 -6.07 24.88
N GLY A 150 -9.22 -4.78 25.15
CA GLY A 150 -9.38 -4.25 26.51
C GLY A 150 -8.07 -3.90 27.23
N TYR A 151 -6.95 -3.77 26.52
CA TYR A 151 -5.67 -3.32 27.11
C TYR A 151 -5.68 -1.83 27.48
N ILE A 152 -6.53 -1.04 26.82
CA ILE A 152 -6.74 0.38 27.09
C ILE A 152 -8.24 0.71 27.07
N ASN A 153 -8.66 1.75 27.79
CA ASN A 153 -10.06 2.17 27.86
C ASN A 153 -10.44 3.24 26.82
N SER A 154 -9.44 3.94 26.27
CA SER A 154 -9.64 5.05 25.34
C SER A 154 -8.51 5.10 24.34
N ASN A 155 -8.78 5.51 23.11
CA ASN A 155 -7.76 5.63 22.07
C ASN A 155 -7.22 7.08 21.98
N PRO A 156 -5.99 7.36 22.45
CA PRO A 156 -5.39 8.69 22.42
C PRO A 156 -4.98 9.14 21.01
N MET A 157 -4.84 8.22 20.04
CA MET A 157 -4.39 8.53 18.68
C MET A 157 -5.43 9.29 17.84
N LEU A 158 -6.69 9.37 18.29
CA LEU A 158 -7.78 9.99 17.52
C LEU A 158 -7.51 11.47 17.22
N MET A 159 -6.92 12.19 18.17
CA MET A 159 -6.66 13.63 18.07
C MET A 159 -5.21 13.97 17.70
N VAL A 160 -4.33 12.97 17.61
CA VAL A 160 -2.91 13.20 17.32
C VAL A 160 -2.76 13.72 15.89
N THR A 161 -2.09 14.87 15.78
CA THR A 161 -1.77 15.49 14.49
C THR A 161 -0.33 15.21 14.11
N VAL A 162 -0.07 15.18 12.80
CA VAL A 162 1.23 14.80 12.26
C VAL A 162 1.70 15.88 11.31
N ARG A 163 2.95 16.27 11.47
CA ARG A 163 3.68 17.15 10.55
C ARG A 163 4.91 16.41 10.09
N GLY A 164 5.36 16.72 8.89
CA GLY A 164 6.54 16.10 8.30
C GLY A 164 7.06 16.99 7.18
N LYS A 165 8.34 16.84 6.86
CA LYS A 165 8.95 17.53 5.72
C LYS A 165 8.24 17.09 4.45
N LYS A 166 7.55 18.03 3.80
CA LYS A 166 7.00 17.79 2.46
C LYS A 166 8.18 17.78 1.51
N SER A 167 8.40 16.67 0.82
CA SER A 167 9.25 16.69 -0.36
C SER A 167 8.54 17.55 -1.41
N GLU A 168 9.24 18.54 -1.97
CA GLU A 168 8.84 19.08 -3.26
C GLU A 168 8.84 17.89 -4.23
N ARG A 169 7.65 17.48 -4.69
CA ARG A 169 7.58 16.48 -5.74
C ARG A 169 8.17 17.14 -6.96
N LYS A 170 9.37 16.70 -7.37
CA LYS A 170 9.79 16.91 -8.76
C LYS A 170 8.68 16.32 -9.62
N GLN A 171 8.17 17.13 -10.54
CA GLN A 171 7.18 16.67 -11.49
C GLN A 171 7.87 15.58 -12.32
N ASP A 172 7.26 14.40 -12.41
CA ASP A 172 7.80 13.34 -13.28
C ASP A 172 7.83 13.91 -14.70
N ASP A 173 8.99 13.88 -15.34
CA ASP A 173 9.13 14.32 -16.73
C ASP A 173 8.20 13.49 -17.61
N ILE A 174 7.44 14.16 -18.47
CA ILE A 174 6.68 13.48 -19.53
C ILE A 174 7.70 12.97 -20.54
N ILE A 175 7.79 11.65 -20.68
CA ILE A 175 8.75 11.01 -21.58
C ILE A 175 8.20 11.09 -23.00
N THR A 176 8.92 11.74 -23.92
CA THR A 176 8.51 11.77 -25.33
C THR A 176 8.76 10.40 -26.00
N PHE A 177 8.12 10.15 -27.14
CA PHE A 177 8.34 8.92 -27.87
C PHE A 177 9.79 8.81 -28.39
N GLU A 178 10.40 9.93 -28.77
CA GLU A 178 11.79 10.01 -29.21
C GLU A 178 12.76 9.62 -28.08
N GLN A 179 12.50 10.12 -26.86
CA GLN A 179 13.28 9.77 -25.67
C GLN A 179 13.14 8.28 -25.32
N LEU A 180 11.92 7.73 -25.41
CA LEU A 180 11.67 6.30 -25.25
C LEU A 180 12.48 5.48 -26.27
N GLU A 181 12.45 5.86 -27.53
CA GLU A 181 13.22 5.20 -28.60
C GLU A 181 14.73 5.28 -28.36
N GLU A 182 15.23 6.41 -27.83
CA GLU A 182 16.64 6.55 -27.45
C GLU A 182 17.01 5.63 -26.29
N MET A 183 16.17 5.51 -25.27
CA MET A 183 16.35 4.52 -24.19
C MET A 183 16.41 3.09 -24.74
N VAL A 184 15.51 2.74 -25.65
CA VAL A 184 15.48 1.42 -26.32
C VAL A 184 16.76 1.18 -27.12
N LYS A 185 17.22 2.17 -27.90
CA LYS A 185 18.51 2.09 -28.61
C LYS A 185 19.66 1.83 -27.66
N ILE A 186 19.72 2.55 -26.54
CA ILE A 186 20.77 2.38 -25.53
C ILE A 186 20.73 0.98 -24.91
N LEU A 187 19.56 0.45 -24.58
CA LEU A 187 19.40 -0.91 -24.09
C LEU A 187 19.84 -1.95 -25.13
N CYS A 188 19.63 -1.68 -26.41
CA CYS A 188 20.07 -2.53 -27.51
C CYS A 188 21.48 -2.22 -28.03
N THR A 189 22.22 -1.30 -27.40
CA THR A 189 23.59 -0.98 -27.82
C THR A 189 24.53 -2.03 -27.22
N VAL A 190 25.37 -2.62 -28.06
CA VAL A 190 26.45 -3.50 -27.61
C VAL A 190 27.50 -2.64 -26.93
N ASP A 191 27.81 -2.92 -25.67
CA ASP A 191 29.02 -2.42 -25.03
C ASP A 191 30.23 -3.03 -25.74
N GLU A 192 31.09 -2.23 -26.38
CA GLU A 192 32.28 -2.73 -27.10
C GLU A 192 33.19 -3.59 -26.20
N LYS A 193 33.10 -3.43 -24.87
CA LYS A 193 33.83 -4.24 -23.89
C LYS A 193 33.21 -5.62 -23.62
N LYS A 194 31.95 -5.83 -24.00
CA LYS A 194 31.19 -7.07 -23.83
C LYS A 194 30.76 -7.57 -25.21
N ARG A 195 31.58 -8.44 -25.82
CA ARG A 195 31.29 -9.28 -27.02
C ARG A 195 30.04 -8.86 -27.79
N ASN A 196 30.16 -8.21 -28.95
CA ASN A 196 29.14 -7.89 -30.00
C ASN A 196 27.78 -8.64 -29.98
N TYR A 197 27.06 -8.60 -28.87
CA TYR A 197 25.89 -9.41 -28.58
C TYR A 197 25.01 -8.67 -27.58
N VAL A 198 23.74 -8.52 -27.95
CA VAL A 198 22.70 -7.97 -27.07
C VAL A 198 21.99 -9.15 -26.42
N PRO A 199 22.01 -9.29 -25.08
CA PRO A 199 21.29 -10.35 -24.39
C PRO A 199 19.79 -10.35 -24.69
N PHE A 200 19.18 -11.54 -24.73
CA PHE A 200 17.73 -11.69 -24.96
C PHE A 200 16.91 -10.83 -23.99
N THR A 201 17.31 -10.81 -22.71
CA THR A 201 16.71 -10.01 -21.64
C THR A 201 16.64 -8.51 -21.93
N HIS A 202 17.58 -7.94 -22.68
CA HIS A 202 17.53 -6.54 -23.07
C HIS A 202 16.35 -6.25 -24.00
N TYR A 203 16.07 -7.14 -24.95
CA TYR A 203 14.86 -7.02 -25.78
C TYR A 203 13.59 -7.11 -24.93
N SER A 204 13.55 -8.00 -23.94
CA SER A 204 12.44 -8.08 -22.98
C SER A 204 12.26 -6.80 -22.17
N PHE A 205 13.34 -6.10 -21.81
CA PHE A 205 13.26 -4.78 -21.17
C PHE A 205 12.71 -3.70 -22.11
N CYS A 206 13.06 -3.74 -23.40
CA CYS A 206 12.45 -2.84 -24.39
C CYS A 206 10.94 -3.10 -24.52
N ILE A 207 10.52 -4.36 -24.52
CA ILE A 207 9.09 -4.72 -24.53
C ILE A 207 8.38 -4.23 -23.26
N PHE A 208 9.04 -4.33 -22.09
CA PHE A 208 8.53 -3.74 -20.85
C PHE A 208 8.30 -2.22 -20.99
N LEU A 209 9.24 -1.49 -21.59
CA LEU A 209 9.12 -0.05 -21.82
C LEU A 209 7.94 0.27 -22.75
N TYR A 210 7.84 -0.42 -23.89
CA TYR A 210 6.75 -0.20 -24.86
C TYR A 210 5.38 -0.49 -24.27
N LEU A 211 5.19 -1.64 -23.61
CA LEU A 211 3.92 -1.98 -22.98
C LEU A 211 3.53 -0.94 -21.91
N SER A 212 4.48 -0.54 -21.07
CA SER A 212 4.22 0.43 -20.01
C SER A 212 3.92 1.83 -20.56
N TYR A 213 4.54 2.22 -21.68
CA TYR A 213 4.30 3.51 -22.34
C TYR A 213 2.94 3.57 -23.03
N PHE A 214 2.57 2.54 -23.80
CA PHE A 214 1.37 2.55 -24.62
C PHE A 214 0.09 2.10 -23.88
N LEU A 215 0.21 1.36 -22.78
CA LEU A 215 -0.94 0.86 -22.01
C LEU A 215 -1.07 1.49 -20.62
N GLY A 216 -0.07 2.25 -20.19
CA GLY A 216 0.00 2.83 -18.84
C GLY A 216 -0.12 1.79 -17.73
N THR A 217 0.34 0.56 -17.94
CA THR A 217 0.22 -0.54 -16.96
C THR A 217 1.11 -0.35 -15.74
N ARG A 218 0.70 -0.90 -14.59
CA ARG A 218 1.60 -0.95 -13.42
C ARG A 218 2.73 -1.95 -13.72
N LYS A 219 3.93 -1.70 -13.19
CA LYS A 219 5.10 -2.57 -13.41
C LYS A 219 4.79 -4.07 -13.25
N ALA A 220 4.19 -4.47 -12.14
CA ALA A 220 3.86 -5.86 -11.87
C ALA A 220 2.79 -6.43 -12.83
N GLU A 221 1.90 -5.58 -13.35
CA GLU A 221 0.92 -5.98 -14.38
C GLU A 221 1.64 -6.22 -15.71
N THR A 222 2.51 -5.29 -16.14
CA THR A 222 3.29 -5.42 -17.39
C THR A 222 4.12 -6.71 -17.42
N LEU A 223 4.81 -7.01 -16.32
CA LEU A 223 5.69 -8.18 -16.22
C LEU A 223 4.95 -9.51 -16.20
N ALA A 224 3.63 -9.49 -15.99
CA ALA A 224 2.81 -10.68 -15.92
C ALA A 224 2.08 -11.00 -17.24
N ILE A 225 2.19 -10.14 -18.27
CA ILE A 225 1.48 -10.31 -19.53
C ILE A 225 2.05 -11.52 -20.29
N THR A 226 1.15 -12.40 -20.71
CA THR A 226 1.43 -13.57 -21.55
C THR A 226 0.93 -13.35 -22.97
N LYS A 227 1.36 -14.19 -23.91
CA LYS A 227 0.89 -14.14 -25.29
C LYS A 227 -0.61 -14.36 -25.42
N GLN A 228 -1.18 -15.22 -24.56
CA GLN A 228 -2.61 -15.50 -24.52
C GLN A 228 -3.47 -14.29 -24.14
N ASP A 229 -2.88 -13.27 -23.50
CA ASP A 229 -3.62 -12.06 -23.15
C ASP A 229 -3.72 -11.06 -24.31
N VAL A 230 -3.00 -11.27 -25.43
CA VAL A 230 -2.96 -10.36 -26.57
C VAL A 230 -3.87 -10.87 -27.68
N ASP A 231 -4.83 -10.03 -28.06
CA ASP A 231 -5.72 -10.27 -29.18
C ASP A 231 -5.36 -9.33 -30.34
N PHE A 232 -4.71 -9.88 -31.36
CA PHE A 232 -4.32 -9.14 -32.56
C PHE A 232 -5.45 -8.90 -33.56
N GLU A 233 -6.57 -9.61 -33.44
CA GLU A 233 -7.75 -9.43 -34.30
C GLU A 233 -8.55 -8.22 -33.81
N ASN A 234 -8.82 -8.18 -32.50
CA ASN A 234 -9.56 -7.09 -31.86
C ASN A 234 -8.67 -5.92 -31.41
N ASN A 235 -7.34 -6.02 -31.59
CA ASN A 235 -6.36 -5.04 -31.11
C ASN A 235 -6.50 -4.73 -29.61
N THR A 236 -6.57 -5.77 -28.78
CA THR A 236 -6.72 -5.60 -27.33
C THR A 236 -5.71 -6.42 -26.52
N ILE A 237 -5.46 -5.99 -25.29
CA ILE A 237 -4.62 -6.70 -24.32
C ILE A 237 -5.37 -6.82 -23.00
N SER A 238 -5.49 -8.05 -22.51
CA SER A 238 -6.15 -8.36 -21.24
C SER A 238 -5.19 -8.19 -20.06
N ILE A 239 -5.49 -7.25 -19.16
CA ILE A 239 -4.77 -7.07 -17.90
C ILE A 239 -5.58 -7.74 -16.79
N ASN A 240 -5.22 -8.97 -16.44
CA ASN A 240 -5.97 -9.79 -15.48
C ASN A 240 -5.12 -10.32 -14.31
N LYS A 241 -3.79 -10.16 -14.38
CA LYS A 241 -2.81 -10.73 -13.46
C LYS A 241 -1.68 -9.76 -13.15
N GLN A 242 -1.01 -9.99 -12.03
CA GLN A 242 0.19 -9.26 -11.63
C GLN A 242 1.26 -10.22 -11.13
N LEU A 243 2.51 -9.90 -11.42
CA LEU A 243 3.67 -10.60 -10.93
C LEU A 243 3.88 -10.24 -9.46
N VAL A 244 3.82 -11.25 -8.61
CA VAL A 244 4.25 -11.18 -7.22
C VAL A 244 5.68 -11.65 -7.18
N TYR A 245 6.58 -10.72 -6.85
CA TYR A 245 7.99 -11.00 -6.66
C TYR A 245 8.34 -10.59 -5.23
N HIS A 246 8.52 -11.59 -4.37
CA HIS A 246 9.03 -11.41 -3.02
C HIS A 246 10.50 -11.82 -3.03
N GLY A 247 11.37 -11.02 -2.39
CA GLY A 247 12.81 -11.31 -2.35
C GLY A 247 13.58 -11.13 -3.68
N PHE A 248 14.85 -11.54 -3.66
CA PHE A 248 15.77 -11.47 -4.81
C PHE A 248 15.84 -12.79 -5.60
N LYS A 249 15.13 -13.83 -5.14
CA LYS A 249 15.17 -15.18 -5.69
C LYS A 249 14.03 -15.39 -6.69
N LYS A 250 14.35 -15.83 -7.91
CA LYS A 250 13.36 -16.01 -8.99
C LYS A 250 12.33 -17.10 -8.67
N GLU A 251 12.72 -18.08 -7.87
CA GLU A 251 11.89 -19.22 -7.47
C GLU A 251 10.69 -18.80 -6.61
N GLU A 252 10.75 -17.59 -6.01
CA GLU A 252 9.67 -17.02 -5.21
C GLU A 252 8.70 -16.17 -6.05
N TYR A 253 8.91 -16.08 -7.37
CA TYR A 253 8.11 -15.26 -8.27
C TYR A 253 6.92 -16.06 -8.81
N TYR A 254 5.73 -15.49 -8.72
CA TYR A 254 4.52 -16.10 -9.24
C TYR A 254 3.50 -15.06 -9.69
N CYS A 255 2.67 -15.41 -10.67
CA CYS A 255 1.53 -14.58 -11.05
C CYS A 255 0.33 -14.85 -10.13
N THR A 256 -0.35 -13.78 -9.73
CA THR A 256 -1.65 -13.86 -9.07
C THR A 256 -2.71 -13.10 -9.85
N ASP A 257 -3.91 -13.67 -9.89
CA ASP A 257 -5.10 -13.02 -10.41
C ASP A 257 -5.70 -12.05 -9.36
N LYS A 258 -5.26 -12.11 -8.10
CA LYS A 258 -5.68 -11.21 -7.02
C LYS A 258 -5.11 -9.82 -7.26
N MET A 259 -5.83 -9.03 -8.04
CA MET A 259 -5.45 -7.66 -8.36
C MET A 259 -5.73 -6.71 -7.20
N LYS A 260 -4.98 -5.60 -7.14
CA LYS A 260 -5.09 -4.60 -6.05
C LYS A 260 -6.51 -4.02 -5.90
N THR A 261 -7.26 -3.90 -7.00
CA THR A 261 -8.61 -3.34 -7.02
C THR A 261 -9.46 -4.03 -8.10
N LYS A 262 -10.80 -4.00 -7.99
CA LYS A 262 -11.69 -4.53 -9.05
C LYS A 262 -11.44 -3.86 -10.40
N SER A 263 -11.18 -2.55 -10.40
CA SER A 263 -10.86 -1.76 -11.60
C SER A 263 -9.50 -2.11 -12.22
N SER A 264 -8.63 -2.85 -11.53
CA SER A 264 -7.33 -3.26 -12.07
C SER A 264 -7.48 -4.30 -13.18
N ARG A 265 -8.54 -5.12 -13.17
CA ARG A 265 -8.83 -6.06 -14.25
C ARG A 265 -9.52 -5.31 -15.38
N ALA A 266 -8.90 -5.26 -16.56
CA ALA A 266 -9.50 -4.63 -17.74
C ALA A 266 -8.92 -5.16 -19.03
N ILE A 267 -9.67 -4.97 -20.12
CA ILE A 267 -9.20 -5.14 -21.49
C ILE A 267 -8.82 -3.74 -21.99
N LEU A 268 -7.60 -3.58 -22.47
CA LEU A 268 -7.10 -2.29 -22.97
C LEU A 268 -6.96 -2.33 -24.49
N PRO A 269 -7.34 -1.27 -25.20
CA PRO A 269 -7.07 -1.14 -26.62
C PRO A 269 -5.56 -0.95 -26.85
N MET A 270 -5.04 -1.58 -27.89
CA MET A 270 -3.68 -1.48 -28.37
C MET A 270 -3.63 -0.64 -29.65
N CYS A 271 -2.73 0.32 -29.74
CA CYS A 271 -2.50 1.08 -30.96
C CYS A 271 -1.68 0.28 -31.99
N ASP A 272 -1.76 0.68 -33.27
CA ASP A 272 -1.07 0.01 -34.37
C ASP A 272 0.45 -0.07 -34.18
N LYS A 273 1.05 0.96 -33.56
CA LYS A 273 2.49 0.96 -33.32
C LYS A 273 2.91 -0.12 -32.34
N LEU A 274 2.17 -0.30 -31.24
CA LEU A 274 2.43 -1.37 -30.29
C LEU A 274 2.16 -2.75 -30.92
N LYS A 275 1.12 -2.86 -31.77
CA LYS A 275 0.84 -4.08 -32.54
C LYS A 275 2.03 -4.50 -33.39
N GLU A 276 2.60 -3.58 -34.17
CA GLU A 276 3.77 -3.81 -35.03
C GLU A 276 4.97 -4.34 -34.22
N ILE A 277 5.24 -3.70 -33.07
CA ILE A 277 6.34 -4.07 -32.17
C ILE A 277 6.12 -5.47 -31.60
N LEU A 278 4.92 -5.78 -31.11
CA LEU A 278 4.60 -7.09 -30.55
C LEU A 278 4.64 -8.19 -31.61
N GLN A 279 4.14 -7.96 -32.82
CA GLN A 279 4.24 -8.94 -33.91
C GLN A 279 5.70 -9.29 -34.25
N LYS A 280 6.60 -8.30 -34.23
CA LYS A 280 8.05 -8.53 -34.38
C LYS A 280 8.61 -9.32 -33.21
N TRP A 281 8.19 -9.01 -31.98
CA TRP A 281 8.63 -9.71 -30.78
C TRP A 281 8.18 -11.17 -30.73
N TYR A 282 6.96 -11.47 -31.15
CA TYR A 282 6.43 -12.84 -31.19
C TYR A 282 7.25 -13.78 -32.08
N LYS A 283 7.87 -13.24 -33.14
CA LYS A 283 8.78 -14.02 -34.01
C LYS A 283 10.13 -14.31 -33.36
N LYS A 284 10.57 -13.46 -32.42
CA LYS A 284 11.86 -13.60 -31.70
C LYS A 284 11.74 -14.35 -30.37
N ASN A 285 10.65 -14.14 -29.65
CA ASN A 285 10.41 -14.72 -28.34
C ASN A 285 9.65 -16.04 -28.50
N PRO A 286 10.27 -17.20 -28.21
CA PRO A 286 9.58 -18.48 -28.29
C PRO A 286 8.66 -18.76 -27.09
N TYR A 287 8.79 -18.01 -26.00
CA TYR A 287 8.12 -18.28 -24.73
C TYR A 287 6.73 -17.64 -24.62
N ASP A 288 5.93 -18.06 -23.63
CA ASP A 288 4.58 -17.55 -23.41
C ASP A 288 4.56 -16.17 -22.74
N LEU A 289 5.50 -15.90 -21.83
CA LEU A 289 5.63 -14.59 -21.19
C LEU A 289 6.16 -13.55 -22.19
N LEU A 290 5.55 -12.35 -22.24
CA LEU A 290 6.05 -11.26 -23.09
C LEU A 290 7.36 -10.67 -22.55
N CYS A 291 7.48 -10.56 -21.23
CA CYS A 291 8.68 -10.07 -20.55
C CYS A 291 9.35 -11.24 -19.79
N CYS A 292 10.17 -12.02 -20.50
CA CYS A 292 10.88 -13.16 -19.93
C CYS A 292 12.40 -13.07 -20.14
N ASP A 293 13.14 -13.89 -19.40
CA ASP A 293 14.57 -14.07 -19.63
C ASP A 293 14.86 -15.07 -20.75
N GLU A 294 16.13 -15.35 -20.98
CA GLU A 294 16.58 -16.28 -22.02
C GLU A 294 16.09 -17.73 -21.84
N TYR A 295 15.59 -18.10 -20.66
CA TYR A 295 15.06 -19.43 -20.34
C TYR A 295 13.52 -19.46 -20.36
N GLY A 296 12.87 -18.32 -20.60
CA GLY A 296 11.41 -18.20 -20.57
C GLY A 296 10.83 -17.93 -19.18
N ASP A 297 11.68 -17.75 -18.17
CA ASP A 297 11.28 -17.42 -16.80
C ASP A 297 11.10 -15.91 -16.62
N TYR A 298 10.56 -15.52 -15.47
CA TYR A 298 10.37 -14.11 -15.13
C TYR A 298 11.71 -13.34 -15.09
N ILE A 299 11.73 -12.18 -15.73
CA ILE A 299 12.85 -11.24 -15.56
C ILE A 299 12.89 -10.70 -14.13
N VAL A 300 14.10 -10.43 -13.65
CA VAL A 300 14.31 -9.81 -12.33
C VAL A 300 13.83 -8.35 -12.40
N PRO A 301 12.77 -7.96 -11.66
CA PRO A 301 12.19 -6.62 -11.80
C PRO A 301 13.16 -5.51 -11.39
N THR A 302 14.05 -5.76 -10.44
CA THR A 302 15.07 -4.79 -10.00
C THR A 302 16.09 -4.50 -11.09
N ASP A 303 16.54 -5.51 -11.83
CA ASP A 303 17.47 -5.33 -12.95
C ASP A 303 16.82 -4.58 -14.11
N CYS A 304 15.58 -4.94 -14.45
CA CYS A 304 14.80 -4.21 -15.45
C CYS A 304 14.69 -2.73 -15.08
N CYS A 305 14.32 -2.42 -13.83
CA CYS A 305 14.23 -1.03 -13.35
C CYS A 305 15.58 -0.32 -13.41
N ARG A 306 16.65 -0.99 -12.96
CA ARG A 306 18.00 -0.42 -12.91
C ARG A 306 18.52 -0.08 -14.31
N LEU A 307 18.42 -1.01 -15.26
CA LEU A 307 18.90 -0.80 -16.63
C LEU A 307 18.08 0.25 -17.39
N CYS A 308 16.75 0.27 -17.21
CA CYS A 308 15.92 1.34 -17.78
C CYS A 308 16.28 2.71 -17.18
N LYS A 309 16.61 2.77 -15.89
CA LYS A 309 17.07 4.00 -15.24
C LYS A 309 18.45 4.43 -15.74
N GLU A 310 19.37 3.49 -15.92
CA GLU A 310 20.69 3.76 -16.50
C GLU A 310 20.57 4.27 -17.95
N SER A 311 19.67 3.71 -18.77
CA SER A 311 19.45 4.19 -20.13
C SER A 311 18.85 5.61 -20.16
N ALA A 312 17.88 5.91 -19.29
CA ALA A 312 17.31 7.24 -19.18
C ALA A 312 18.32 8.29 -18.67
N LYS A 313 19.18 7.91 -17.72
CA LYS A 313 20.22 8.79 -17.20
C LYS A 313 21.21 9.24 -18.28
N LYS A 314 21.52 8.38 -19.25
CA LYS A 314 22.41 8.71 -20.38
C LYS A 314 21.83 9.81 -21.29
N ILE A 315 20.51 9.95 -21.32
CA ILE A 315 19.80 10.97 -22.10
C ILE A 315 19.33 12.15 -21.23
N GLY A 316 19.78 12.20 -19.97
CA GLY A 316 19.51 13.31 -19.04
C GLY A 316 18.13 13.30 -18.38
N ILE A 317 17.41 12.18 -18.39
CA ILE A 317 16.05 12.06 -17.82
C ILE A 317 16.08 11.35 -16.47
N ASP A 318 15.36 11.88 -15.48
CA ASP A 318 15.10 11.14 -14.23
C ASP A 318 13.96 10.16 -14.44
N PHE A 319 14.27 8.87 -14.45
CA PHE A 319 13.33 7.81 -14.80
C PHE A 319 12.98 6.93 -13.61
N HIS A 320 11.69 6.74 -13.42
CA HIS A 320 11.12 5.65 -12.66
C HIS A 320 10.11 4.88 -13.54
N PRO A 321 9.95 3.55 -13.40
CA PRO A 321 8.98 2.80 -14.21
C PRO A 321 7.54 3.34 -14.16
N HIS A 322 7.17 4.00 -13.06
CA HIS A 322 5.86 4.64 -12.93
C HIS A 322 5.72 5.91 -13.77
N SER A 323 6.82 6.57 -14.15
CA SER A 323 6.84 7.76 -15.01
C SER A 323 6.25 7.46 -16.39
N LEU A 324 6.39 6.23 -16.91
CA LEU A 324 5.74 5.82 -18.17
C LEU A 324 4.21 5.82 -18.06
N ARG A 325 3.68 5.40 -16.92
CA ARG A 325 2.24 5.45 -16.66
C ARG A 325 1.75 6.88 -16.47
N HIS A 326 2.53 7.73 -15.80
CA HIS A 326 2.25 9.17 -15.74
C HIS A 326 2.25 9.78 -17.14
N THR A 327 3.26 9.46 -17.96
CA THR A 327 3.37 9.88 -19.36
C THR A 327 2.14 9.44 -20.17
N TYR A 328 1.70 8.18 -20.06
CA TYR A 328 0.49 7.68 -20.71
C TYR A 328 -0.75 8.52 -20.34
N ILE A 329 -0.97 8.75 -19.05
CA ILE A 329 -2.11 9.55 -18.56
C ILE A 329 -2.01 10.99 -19.06
N SER A 330 -0.83 11.60 -18.94
CA SER A 330 -0.57 12.96 -19.41
C SER A 330 -0.81 13.08 -20.91
N ASN A 331 -0.36 12.13 -21.73
CA ASN A 331 -0.57 12.13 -23.18
C ASN A 331 -2.06 12.03 -23.55
N LEU A 332 -2.84 11.20 -22.84
CA LEU A 332 -4.29 11.13 -23.07
C LEU A 332 -4.98 12.45 -22.72
N VAL A 333 -4.63 13.06 -21.59
CA VAL A 333 -5.14 14.38 -21.18
C VAL A 333 -4.70 15.46 -22.17
N LEU A 334 -3.45 15.39 -22.65
CA LEU A 334 -2.91 16.34 -23.61
C LEU A 334 -3.66 16.28 -24.95
N SER A 335 -4.07 15.08 -25.35
CA SER A 335 -4.86 14.80 -26.56
C SER A 335 -6.34 15.16 -26.44
N GLY A 336 -6.78 15.71 -25.31
CA GLY A 336 -8.16 16.15 -25.11
C GLY A 336 -9.17 15.04 -24.78
N VAL A 337 -8.69 13.86 -24.38
CA VAL A 337 -9.57 12.76 -23.91
C VAL A 337 -10.25 13.16 -22.60
N ASP A 338 -11.54 12.87 -22.48
CA ASP A 338 -12.30 13.22 -21.29
C ASP A 338 -11.79 12.48 -20.04
N VAL A 339 -11.90 13.13 -18.88
CA VAL A 339 -11.34 12.64 -17.61
C VAL A 339 -11.87 11.26 -17.22
N LYS A 340 -13.11 10.93 -17.58
CA LYS A 340 -13.71 9.63 -17.25
C LYS A 340 -13.04 8.53 -18.06
N THR A 341 -12.94 8.71 -19.38
CA THR A 341 -12.23 7.77 -20.27
C THR A 341 -10.76 7.62 -19.85
N VAL A 342 -10.07 8.72 -19.50
CA VAL A 342 -8.69 8.64 -18.97
C VAL A 342 -8.64 7.82 -17.67
N SER A 343 -9.60 8.00 -16.77
CA SER A 343 -9.64 7.26 -15.50
C SER A 343 -9.89 5.76 -15.71
N GLU A 344 -10.76 5.40 -16.65
CA GLU A 344 -11.06 4.01 -17.05
C GLU A 344 -9.84 3.35 -17.70
N LEU A 345 -9.20 4.00 -18.67
CA LEU A 345 -7.97 3.52 -19.32
C LEU A 345 -6.80 3.39 -18.31
N ALA A 346 -6.66 4.37 -17.43
CA ALA A 346 -5.68 4.32 -16.35
C ALA A 346 -6.02 3.24 -15.32
N ARG A 347 -7.26 2.75 -15.20
CA ARG A 347 -7.66 1.78 -14.18
C ARG A 347 -7.45 2.31 -12.76
N HIS A 348 -7.85 3.55 -12.53
CA HIS A 348 -7.85 4.17 -11.21
C HIS A 348 -9.14 3.83 -10.45
N SER A 349 -9.00 3.29 -9.24
CA SER A 349 -10.16 3.03 -8.37
C SER A 349 -10.76 4.33 -7.79
N ASN A 350 -10.02 5.44 -7.85
CA ASN A 350 -10.47 6.76 -7.44
C ASN A 350 -10.10 7.77 -8.54
N THR A 351 -11.11 8.49 -9.04
CA THR A 351 -10.97 9.50 -10.09
C THR A 351 -10.15 10.71 -9.65
N SER A 352 -10.07 10.98 -8.33
CA SER A 352 -9.26 12.08 -7.77
C SER A 352 -7.81 12.04 -8.21
N THR A 353 -7.23 10.84 -8.37
CA THR A 353 -5.83 10.70 -8.84
C THR A 353 -5.65 11.18 -10.28
N THR A 354 -6.65 11.00 -11.13
CA THR A 354 -6.65 11.52 -12.50
C THR A 354 -6.88 13.03 -12.51
N LEU A 355 -7.77 13.52 -11.64
CA LEU A 355 -8.05 14.96 -11.50
C LEU A 355 -6.84 15.76 -11.01
N ASP A 356 -6.02 15.21 -10.11
CA ASP A 356 -4.80 15.87 -9.65
C ASP A 356 -3.79 16.08 -10.79
N ILE A 357 -3.75 15.15 -11.75
CA ILE A 357 -2.94 15.26 -12.96
C ILE A 357 -3.60 16.25 -13.94
N TYR A 358 -4.93 16.20 -14.09
CA TYR A 358 -5.71 17.12 -14.92
C TYR A 358 -5.61 18.57 -14.45
N ALA A 359 -5.56 18.82 -13.13
CA ALA A 359 -5.45 20.16 -12.55
C ALA A 359 -4.15 20.90 -12.97
N GLN A 360 -3.19 20.18 -13.54
CA GLN A 360 -1.98 20.73 -14.15
C GLN A 360 -2.22 21.32 -15.55
N THR A 361 -3.45 21.74 -15.86
CA THR A 361 -3.75 22.55 -17.06
C THR A 361 -2.88 23.80 -17.12
N THR A 362 -2.12 23.94 -18.20
CA THR A 362 -1.39 25.16 -18.52
C THR A 362 -2.38 26.32 -18.75
N PHE A 363 -1.93 27.55 -18.52
CA PHE A 363 -2.75 28.74 -18.77
C PHE A 363 -3.25 28.79 -20.22
N GLU A 364 -2.42 28.34 -21.17
CA GLU A 364 -2.72 28.23 -22.59
C GLU A 364 -3.94 27.34 -22.86
N LYS A 365 -4.02 26.17 -22.21
CA LYS A 365 -5.19 25.28 -22.33
C LYS A 365 -6.45 25.88 -21.74
N LYS A 366 -6.34 26.67 -20.67
CA LYS A 366 -7.48 27.41 -20.11
C LYS A 366 -7.96 28.47 -21.10
N GLN A 367 -7.03 29.18 -21.74
CA GLN A 367 -7.33 30.20 -22.74
C GLN A 367 -7.95 29.59 -24.01
N GLU A 368 -7.40 28.47 -24.49
CA GLU A 368 -7.95 27.72 -25.63
C GLU A 368 -9.35 27.18 -25.33
N ALA A 369 -9.57 26.60 -24.15
CA ALA A 369 -10.89 26.12 -23.74
C ALA A 369 -11.93 27.26 -23.68
N ILE A 370 -11.56 28.42 -23.15
CA ILE A 370 -12.41 29.63 -23.15
C ILE A 370 -12.71 30.05 -24.59
N ASN A 371 -11.68 30.20 -25.42
CA ASN A 371 -11.84 30.64 -26.81
C ASN A 371 -12.72 29.68 -27.61
N CYS A 372 -12.46 28.37 -27.56
CA CYS A 372 -13.28 27.37 -28.25
C CYS A 372 -14.74 27.39 -27.77
N THR A 373 -14.98 27.47 -26.45
CA THR A 373 -16.34 27.43 -25.90
C THR A 373 -17.14 28.65 -26.29
N PHE A 374 -16.56 29.85 -26.13
CA PHE A 374 -17.29 31.09 -26.39
C PHE A 374 -17.33 31.43 -27.88
N ASN A 375 -16.30 31.13 -28.67
CA ASN A 375 -16.36 31.35 -30.13
C ASN A 375 -17.36 30.40 -30.79
N ALA A 376 -17.40 29.12 -30.42
CA ALA A 376 -18.43 28.21 -30.93
C ALA A 376 -19.86 28.65 -30.54
N TYR A 377 -20.03 29.21 -29.34
CA TYR A 377 -21.31 29.79 -28.90
C TYR A 377 -21.69 31.07 -29.67
N LEU A 378 -20.71 31.89 -30.02
CA LEU A 378 -20.93 33.12 -30.80
C LEU A 378 -21.20 32.80 -32.29
N ASP A 379 -20.51 31.82 -32.87
CA ASP A 379 -20.71 31.36 -34.25
C ASP A 379 -22.09 30.71 -34.44
N THR A 380 -22.57 29.94 -33.46
CA THR A 380 -23.92 29.36 -33.48
C THR A 380 -25.04 30.41 -33.35
N LYS A 381 -24.80 31.52 -32.64
CA LYS A 381 -25.74 32.67 -32.60
C LYS A 381 -25.70 33.52 -33.87
N SER A 382 -24.53 33.68 -34.49
CA SER A 382 -24.39 34.41 -35.76
C SER A 382 -25.12 33.66 -36.89
N ASN A 383 -24.97 32.33 -36.96
CA ASN A 383 -25.69 31.49 -37.93
C ASN A 383 -27.22 31.47 -37.72
N LYS A 384 -27.72 31.58 -36.47
CA LYS A 384 -29.16 31.72 -36.19
C LYS A 384 -29.72 33.09 -36.60
N LYS A 385 -28.93 34.17 -36.53
CA LYS A 385 -29.36 35.48 -37.04
C LYS A 385 -29.39 35.53 -38.57
N VAL A 386 -28.44 34.88 -39.25
CA VAL A 386 -28.39 34.85 -40.73
C VAL A 386 -29.51 33.97 -41.33
N THR A 387 -29.95 32.92 -40.63
CA THR A 387 -31.09 32.10 -41.07
C THR A 387 -32.44 32.81 -40.89
N ASN A 388 -32.62 33.61 -39.83
CA ASN A 388 -33.84 34.42 -39.68
C ASN A 388 -33.91 35.58 -40.69
N LEU A 389 -32.78 36.22 -41.04
CA LEU A 389 -32.76 37.29 -42.05
C LEU A 389 -33.06 36.80 -43.48
N LYS A 390 -32.78 35.54 -43.82
CA LYS A 390 -33.13 34.97 -45.13
C LYS A 390 -34.61 34.63 -45.29
N ASN A 391 -35.30 34.33 -44.19
CA ASN A 391 -36.74 34.03 -44.21
C ASN A 391 -37.62 35.30 -44.25
N ASP A 392 -37.11 36.43 -43.76
CA ASP A 392 -37.84 37.71 -43.82
C ASP A 392 -37.68 38.46 -45.16
N ILE A 393 -36.77 38.01 -46.04
CA ILE A 393 -36.57 38.60 -47.39
C ILE A 393 -37.32 37.81 -48.48
N LEU A 394 -37.93 36.67 -48.12
CA LEU A 394 -38.64 35.77 -49.05
C LEU A 394 -40.15 35.69 -48.79
N ASN A 395 -40.72 36.57 -47.96
CA ASN A 395 -42.17 36.70 -47.76
C ASN A 395 -42.68 38.09 -48.17
#